data_AF-A0A839WN85-F1
#
_entry.id   AF-A0A839WN85-F1
#
_cell.length_a   1.000
_cell.length_b   1.000
_cell.length_c   1.000
_cell.angle_alpha   90.00
_cell.angle_beta   90.00
_cell.angle_gamma   90.00
#
_symmetry.space_group_name_H-M   'P 1'
#
loop_
_entity.id
_entity.type
_entity.pdbx_description
1 polymer ?
#
loop_
_entity_poly.entity_id
_entity_poly.type
_entity_poly.pdbx_seq_one_letter_code
_entity_poly.pdbx_strand_id
1 'polypeptide(L)' 'MSKTNKDWHAQHRMPEHATAEQRLAWHRAHAAACGCRPPPPDIQRQIEARPHGHVDSAAQTKPDRSS' A
#
# COMPACT_ATOMS: atom_id res chain seq x y z
N MET A 1 -18.50 8.40 -10.42
CA MET A 1 -18.31 6.94 -10.57
C MET A 1 -16.83 6.66 -10.70
N SER A 2 -16.18 6.11 -9.68
CA SER A 2 -14.73 5.86 -9.72
C SER A 2 -14.47 4.52 -10.38
N LYS A 3 -13.90 4.52 -11.59
CA LYS A 3 -13.66 3.31 -12.38
C LYS A 3 -12.47 2.56 -11.79
N THR A 4 -12.72 1.36 -11.26
CA THR A 4 -11.67 0.49 -10.70
C THR A 4 -10.76 -0.05 -11.81
N ASN A 5 -9.44 0.20 -11.67
CA ASN A 5 -8.41 -0.42 -12.48
C ASN A 5 -8.18 -1.88 -12.02
N LYS A 6 -8.89 -2.82 -12.65
CA LYS A 6 -8.84 -4.25 -12.29
C LYS A 6 -7.46 -4.87 -12.47
N ASP A 7 -6.74 -4.46 -13.50
CA ASP A 7 -5.40 -4.96 -13.81
C ASP A 7 -4.42 -4.59 -12.70
N TRP A 8 -4.43 -3.32 -12.28
CA TRP A 8 -3.60 -2.88 -11.15
C TRP A 8 -3.92 -3.65 -9.87
N HIS A 9 -5.20 -3.90 -9.56
CA HIS A 9 -5.59 -4.71 -8.40
C HIS A 9 -5.16 -6.17 -8.50
N ALA A 10 -5.05 -6.73 -9.70
CA ALA A 10 -4.57 -8.09 -9.90
C ALA A 10 -3.06 -8.19 -9.63
N GLN A 11 -2.27 -7.21 -10.09
CA GLN A 11 -0.81 -7.17 -9.93
C GLN A 11 -0.38 -6.66 -8.55
N HIS A 12 -1.12 -5.72 -7.96
CA HIS A 12 -0.82 -5.09 -6.68
C HIS A 12 -1.90 -5.43 -5.65
N ARG A 13 -1.99 -6.68 -5.24
CA ARG A 13 -2.82 -7.06 -4.10
C ARG A 13 -2.15 -6.63 -2.78
N MET A 14 -2.96 -6.14 -1.84
CA MET A 14 -2.48 -5.84 -0.51
C MET A 14 -2.03 -7.14 0.18
N PRO A 15 -0.80 -7.20 0.72
CA PRO A 15 -0.38 -8.35 1.53
C PRO A 15 -1.18 -8.43 2.83
N GLU A 16 -1.52 -9.64 3.28
CA GLU A 16 -2.29 -9.86 4.53
C GLU A 16 -1.55 -9.35 5.77
N HIS A 17 -0.22 -9.49 5.79
CA HIS A 17 0.65 -8.99 6.86
C HIS A 17 1.48 -7.78 6.41
N ALA A 18 0.87 -6.87 5.66
CA ALA A 18 1.52 -5.63 5.26
C ALA A 18 1.91 -4.80 6.49
N THR A 19 3.19 -4.46 6.58
CA THR A 19 3.68 -3.44 7.51
C THR A 19 3.02 -2.09 7.23
N ALA A 20 3.07 -1.18 8.20
CA ALA A 20 2.53 0.17 8.04
C ALA A 20 3.10 0.83 6.77
N GLU A 21 4.40 0.74 6.54
CA GLU A 21 5.08 1.31 5.36
C GLU A 21 4.61 0.67 4.05
N GLN A 22 4.50 -0.65 3.98
CA GLN A 22 3.99 -1.33 2.78
C GLN A 22 2.54 -0.93 2.48
N ARG A 23 1.72 -0.78 3.52
CA ARG A 23 0.33 -0.32 3.40
C ARG A 23 0.26 1.12 2.90
N LEU A 24 1.08 2.01 3.47
CA LEU A 24 1.25 3.40 3.05
C LEU A 24 1.67 3.49 1.58
N ALA A 25 2.71 2.76 1.18
CA ALA A 25 3.22 2.72 -0.18
C ALA A 25 2.17 2.19 -1.17
N TRP A 26 1.47 1.12 -0.80
CA TRP A 26 0.38 0.56 -1.60
C TRP A 26 -0.73 1.57 -1.82
N HIS A 27 -1.17 2.29 -0.78
CA HIS A 27 -2.22 3.29 -0.90
C HIS A 27 -1.81 4.51 -1.75
N ARG A 28 -0.54 4.94 -1.67
CA ARG A 28 -0.01 5.98 -2.55
C ARG A 28 -0.03 5.55 -4.02
N ALA A 29 0.45 4.35 -4.31
CA ALA A 29 0.43 3.79 -5.66
C ALA A 29 -0.99 3.55 -6.17
N HIS A 30 -1.90 3.05 -5.33
CA HIS A 30 -3.31 2.85 -5.65
C HIS A 30 -3.98 4.17 -6.02
N ALA A 31 -3.76 5.22 -5.24
CA ALA A 31 -4.34 6.55 -5.50
C ALA A 31 -3.86 7.13 -6.84
N ALA A 32 -2.60 6.90 -7.21
CA ALA A 32 -2.03 7.37 -8.47
C ALA A 32 -2.45 6.53 -9.70
N ALA A 33 -2.55 5.20 -9.56
CA ALA A 33 -2.80 4.29 -10.69
C ALA A 33 -4.28 3.93 -10.90
N CYS A 34 -5.07 3.92 -9.83
CA CYS A 34 -6.47 3.49 -9.83
C CYS A 34 -7.40 4.57 -9.28
N GLY A 35 -7.12 5.09 -8.08
CA GLY A 35 -7.92 6.13 -7.43
C GLY A 35 -9.37 5.74 -7.17
N CYS A 36 -9.72 4.45 -7.25
CA CYS A 36 -11.11 4.01 -7.17
C CYS A 36 -11.75 4.26 -5.80
N ARG A 37 -10.91 4.29 -4.75
CA ARG A 37 -11.31 4.55 -3.37
C ARG A 37 -10.23 5.40 -2.69
N PRO A 38 -10.59 6.47 -1.97
CA PRO A 38 -9.63 7.20 -1.16
C PRO A 38 -9.08 6.32 -0.03
N PRO A 39 -7.82 6.56 0.40
CA PRO A 39 -7.27 5.89 1.58
C PRO A 39 -8.12 6.22 2.82
N PRO A 40 -8.22 5.28 3.78
CA PRO A 40 -8.90 5.55 5.04
C PRO A 40 -8.18 6.68 5.82
N PRO A 41 -8.90 7.41 6.69
CA PRO A 41 -8.38 8.62 7.34
C PRO A 41 -7.12 8.38 8.18
N ASP A 42 -6.98 7.20 8.77
CA ASP A 42 -5.78 6.84 9.53
C ASP A 42 -4.54 6.74 8.63
N ILE A 43 -4.67 6.06 7.48
CA ILE A 43 -3.60 5.95 6.49
C ILE A 43 -3.32 7.29 5.83
N GLN A 44 -4.36 8.08 5.56
CA GLN A 44 -4.20 9.41 4.99
C GLN A 44 -3.35 10.30 5.90
N ARG A 45 -3.66 10.33 7.21
CA ARG A 45 -2.83 11.02 8.20
C ARG A 45 -1.39 10.51 8.21
N GLN A 46 -1.17 9.20 8.12
CA GLN A 46 0.19 8.65 8.08
C GLN A 46 0.94 9.03 6.79
N ILE A 47 0.25 9.06 5.64
CA ILE A 47 0.79 9.51 4.36
C ILE A 47 1.23 10.97 4.45
N GLU A 48 0.39 11.81 5.05
CA GLU A 48 0.61 13.25 5.22
C GLU A 48 1.68 13.56 6.27
N ALA A 49 1.68 12.84 7.39
CA ALA A 49 2.63 13.02 8.48
C ALA A 49 4.05 12.54 8.13
N ARG A 50 4.19 11.60 7.19
CA ARG A 50 5.49 11.03 6.77
C ARG A 50 5.67 11.06 5.25
N PRO A 51 5.95 12.23 4.64
CA PRO A 51 6.18 12.32 3.20
C PRO A 51 7.45 11.56 2.73
N HIS A 52 8.47 11.40 3.58
CA HIS A 52 9.71 10.67 3.27
C HIS A 52 10.35 10.04 4.53
N GLY A 53 10.53 8.72 4.50
CA GLY A 53 11.54 7.94 5.22
C GLY A 53 11.72 8.13 6.73
N HIS A 54 11.27 7.15 7.51
CA HIS A 54 11.99 6.75 8.72
C HIS A 54 12.14 5.23 8.68
N VAL A 55 13.36 4.78 8.45
CA VAL A 55 13.74 3.38 8.31
C VAL A 55 13.76 2.71 9.69
N ASP A 56 12.61 2.39 10.26
CA ASP A 56 12.58 1.31 11.25
C ASP A 56 12.54 -0.02 10.48
N SER A 57 13.67 -0.32 9.84
CA SER A 57 13.99 -1.64 9.33
C SER A 57 14.10 -2.61 10.51
N ALA A 58 12.97 -3.19 10.90
CA ALA A 58 12.94 -4.38 11.73
C ALA A 58 12.01 -5.41 11.07
N ALA A 59 12.64 -6.38 10.43
CA ALA A 59 12.07 -7.67 10.02
C ALA A 59 11.19 -7.70 8.76
N GLN A 60 11.84 -7.52 7.61
CA GLN A 60 11.49 -8.31 6.44
C GLN A 60 11.90 -9.77 6.70
N THR A 61 10.97 -10.59 7.19
CA THR A 61 11.07 -12.07 7.21
C THR A 61 9.94 -12.59 6.32
N LYS A 62 10.08 -13.39 5.26
CA LYS A 62 11.17 -14.05 4.52
C LYS A 62 10.61 -14.35 3.10
N PRO A 63 11.42 -14.73 2.09
CA PRO A 63 10.94 -14.96 0.72
C PRO A 63 10.21 -16.30 0.57
N ASP A 64 9.32 -16.34 -0.44
CA ASP A 64 8.82 -17.50 -1.19
C ASP A 64 8.11 -18.65 -0.45
N ARG A 65 6.89 -18.97 -0.90
CA ARG A 65 6.59 -20.35 -1.30
C ARG A 65 5.47 -20.41 -2.33
N SER A 66 5.85 -20.50 -3.59
CA SER A 66 5.04 -21.21 -4.60
C SER A 66 5.04 -22.70 -4.26
N SER A 67 3.90 -23.38 -4.39
CA SER A 67 3.81 -24.84 -4.46
C SER A 67 2.71 -25.25 -5.41
#